data_AF-A0A6M8UYB3-F1
#
_entry.id   AF-A0A6M8UYB3-F1
#
_cell.length_a   1.000
_cell.length_b   1.000
_cell.length_c   1.000
_cell.angle_alpha   90.00
_cell.angle_beta   90.00
_cell.angle_gamma   90.00
#
_symmetry.space_group_name_H-M   'P 1'
#
loop_
_entity.id
_entity.type
_entity.pdbx_description
1 polymer ?
#
loop_
_entity_poly.entity_id
_entity_poly.type
_entity_poly.pdbx_seq_one_letter_code
_entity_poly.pdbx_strand_id
1 'polypeptide(L)'
;MFENSSQMEDLLIYQIPPEWRGQAKVHTLYPPIPKHTGNIDFDIFNFEMLFNDPATKELIRSGKTIGCFYIESPGMRSLLRRLDVETFEMLTAASSVIRPGVAESGMMQEFIARHKDPSLRKYLVPEMEIYLGETYGVMIYQEDVIKVAHHIAGLSLEDADLLRRAMSGKMRSHQAMQRIVDKFFISCKEKGLTDYQSKELWRQIESFAGYSFCKAHSASFALLSYQVAFLKAHYPAEFMASVLNNGGGFYSPAVYVEESKRLGLKIELPSVNESEKEYAGKGRTIRVGLKAIKNLSYNAIEKIVVERKHNGNYVSLADFLVRTKLGCEETALLIKCGAMGCFKQTRPTLLRLLDIYIHRRKIIEESYNDLFLSETFALEEEVKTDLNYSLAGICKEEYEAFGYMVTRHPLYFFKEWIEQKGIVSAKDMLQNKGRKVKMIGWYMTSKRIKTKSGEIMKFLSLEDLTGTFEAVIFPKVYYRVAELTLSLGPYLVTGRVDTNDHTNLVVDNLKVLSSTVLQSSLMKDSVEHNYYGDEEKITEEDFALAKALDHKKLKIAYVG
;
A
#
# COMPACT_ATOMS: atom_id res chain seq x y z
N MET A 1 49.68 -22.36 -30.39
CA MET A 1 48.85 -23.32 -31.14
C MET A 1 47.58 -23.50 -30.35
N PHE A 2 46.55 -22.76 -30.76
CA PHE A 2 45.20 -22.83 -30.22
C PHE A 2 44.39 -23.71 -31.16
N GLU A 3 43.75 -24.76 -30.67
CA GLU A 3 42.64 -25.43 -31.35
C GLU A 3 41.91 -26.36 -30.37
N ASN A 4 40.79 -25.87 -29.85
CA ASN A 4 39.47 -26.52 -29.77
C ASN A 4 38.64 -25.97 -28.61
N SER A 5 38.16 -24.76 -28.84
CA SER A 5 36.94 -24.21 -28.28
C SER A 5 35.74 -24.72 -29.09
N SER A 6 35.08 -25.82 -28.68
CA SER A 6 33.81 -26.21 -29.33
C SER A 6 32.85 -27.06 -28.48
N GLN A 7 32.95 -27.06 -27.14
CA GLN A 7 32.02 -27.81 -26.28
C GLN A 7 31.26 -26.95 -25.25
N MET A 8 31.31 -25.63 -25.38
CA MET A 8 30.57 -24.68 -24.51
C MET A 8 29.47 -23.88 -25.22
N GLU A 9 28.97 -24.33 -26.37
CA GLU A 9 27.89 -23.62 -27.10
C GLU A 9 26.52 -24.32 -27.13
N ASP A 10 26.42 -25.60 -26.74
CA ASP A 10 25.19 -26.38 -26.99
C ASP A 10 24.07 -26.28 -25.93
N LEU A 11 24.23 -25.45 -24.88
CA LEU A 11 23.15 -25.22 -23.90
C LEU A 11 22.34 -23.93 -24.14
N LEU A 12 22.70 -23.13 -25.15
CA LEU A 12 22.04 -21.86 -25.46
C LEU A 12 21.01 -21.92 -26.60
N ILE A 13 20.83 -23.08 -27.24
CA ILE A 13 19.91 -23.22 -28.38
C ILE A 13 19.07 -24.50 -28.23
N TYR A 14 18.20 -24.54 -27.21
CA TYR A 14 17.06 -25.46 -27.31
C TYR A 14 16.08 -24.91 -28.35
N GLN A 15 16.26 -25.32 -29.60
CA GLN A 15 15.27 -25.09 -30.64
C GLN A 15 14.12 -26.07 -30.46
N ILE A 16 12.92 -25.52 -30.29
CA ILE A 16 11.68 -26.30 -30.25
C ILE A 16 11.67 -27.28 -31.44
N PRO A 17 11.47 -28.60 -31.21
CA PRO A 17 11.42 -29.61 -32.26
C PRO A 17 10.48 -29.18 -33.40
N PRO A 18 10.82 -29.40 -34.67
CA PRO A 18 10.01 -28.96 -35.81
C PRO A 18 8.57 -29.46 -35.72
N GLU A 19 8.36 -30.69 -35.25
CA GLU A 19 7.04 -31.28 -34.97
C GLU A 19 6.18 -30.50 -33.95
N TRP A 20 6.79 -29.70 -33.07
CA TRP A 20 6.09 -28.92 -32.03
C TRP A 20 5.89 -27.46 -32.45
N ARG A 21 6.53 -27.01 -33.54
CA ARG A 21 6.32 -25.68 -34.13
C ARG A 21 4.94 -25.66 -34.81
N GLY A 22 3.97 -25.04 -34.15
CA GLY A 22 2.60 -24.86 -34.67
C GLY A 22 1.54 -25.76 -34.04
N GLN A 23 1.91 -26.75 -33.22
CA GLN A 23 0.94 -27.60 -32.50
C GLN A 23 0.51 -27.01 -31.15
N ALA A 24 1.31 -26.13 -30.55
CA ALA A 24 0.87 -25.32 -29.42
C ALA A 24 0.13 -24.08 -29.95
N LYS A 25 -1.12 -24.23 -30.41
CA LYS A 25 -2.05 -23.11 -30.31
C LYS A 25 -2.25 -22.87 -28.82
N VAL A 26 -1.44 -21.99 -28.24
CA VAL A 26 -1.80 -21.35 -26.96
C VAL A 26 -3.10 -20.64 -27.27
N HIS A 27 -4.21 -21.31 -26.99
CA HIS A 27 -5.51 -20.67 -27.04
C HIS A 27 -5.45 -19.55 -26.02
N THR A 28 -5.48 -18.31 -26.50
CA THR A 28 -5.64 -17.15 -25.64
C THR A 28 -6.96 -17.37 -24.90
N LEU A 29 -6.88 -17.84 -23.65
CA LEU A 29 -8.04 -18.12 -22.79
C LEU A 29 -8.96 -16.91 -22.66
N TYR A 30 -8.41 -15.72 -22.92
CA TYR A 30 -9.13 -14.46 -22.97
C TYR A 30 -8.82 -13.76 -24.29
N PRO A 31 -9.81 -13.08 -24.91
CA PRO A 31 -9.50 -12.14 -25.97
C PRO A 31 -8.47 -11.14 -25.44
N PRO A 32 -7.45 -10.76 -26.24
CA PRO A 32 -6.54 -9.70 -25.84
C PRO A 32 -7.36 -8.47 -25.48
N ILE A 33 -7.12 -7.93 -24.28
CA ILE A 33 -7.76 -6.69 -23.83
C ILE A 33 -7.48 -5.64 -24.91
N PRO A 34 -8.50 -4.96 -25.47
CA PRO A 34 -8.31 -3.97 -26.51
C PRO A 34 -7.26 -2.95 -26.08
N LYS A 35 -6.11 -2.94 -26.76
CA LYS A 35 -5.05 -1.97 -26.53
C LYS A 35 -5.44 -0.68 -27.25
N HIS A 36 -6.06 0.26 -26.55
CA HIS A 36 -6.10 1.66 -27.00
C HIS A 36 -4.70 2.24 -26.80
N THR A 37 -3.82 1.97 -27.75
CA THR A 37 -2.52 2.64 -27.82
C THR A 37 -2.79 3.99 -28.48
N GLY A 38 -2.74 5.07 -27.69
CA GLY A 38 -2.34 6.35 -28.25
C GLY A 38 -0.90 6.23 -28.80
N ASN A 39 -0.36 7.30 -29.39
CA ASN A 39 1.10 7.39 -29.56
C ASN A 39 1.73 7.44 -28.17
N ILE A 40 2.20 6.30 -27.67
CA ILE A 40 2.95 6.19 -26.43
C ILE A 40 4.39 5.83 -26.83
N ASP A 41 5.36 6.64 -26.42
CA ASP A 41 6.75 6.54 -26.88
C ASP A 41 7.58 5.46 -26.16
N PHE A 42 6.94 4.48 -25.50
CA PHE A 42 7.65 3.40 -24.81
C PHE A 42 6.94 2.05 -24.94
N ASP A 43 7.73 0.97 -24.92
CA ASP A 43 7.23 -0.41 -24.85
C ASP A 43 7.49 -0.98 -23.44
N ILE A 44 6.42 -1.29 -22.71
CA ILE A 44 6.47 -1.91 -21.38
C ILE A 44 7.05 -3.34 -21.39
N PHE A 45 7.22 -3.96 -22.56
CA PHE A 45 7.87 -5.26 -22.72
C PHE A 45 9.34 -5.15 -23.12
N ASN A 46 9.87 -3.93 -23.33
CA ASN A 46 11.30 -3.71 -23.45
C ASN A 46 11.95 -3.74 -22.06
N PHE A 47 12.40 -4.93 -21.64
CA PHE A 47 12.96 -5.14 -20.31
C PHE A 47 14.30 -4.45 -20.09
N GLU A 48 15.12 -4.28 -21.13
CA GLU A 48 16.39 -3.58 -21.02
C GLU A 48 16.18 -2.10 -20.68
N MET A 49 15.19 -1.47 -21.32
CA MET A 49 14.76 -0.10 -20.97
C MET A 49 14.28 -0.04 -19.52
N LEU A 50 13.39 -0.95 -19.10
CA LEU A 50 12.82 -0.94 -17.76
C LEU A 50 13.85 -1.17 -16.66
N PHE A 51 14.75 -2.14 -16.85
CA PHE A 51 15.76 -2.50 -15.85
C PHE A 51 16.88 -1.48 -15.77
N ASN A 52 17.01 -0.57 -16.74
CA ASN A 52 18.03 0.48 -16.75
C ASN A 52 17.49 1.89 -16.50
N ASP A 53 16.16 2.07 -16.41
CA ASP A 53 15.55 3.35 -16.14
C ASP A 53 15.95 3.92 -14.75
N PRO A 54 16.63 5.08 -14.69
CA PRO A 54 17.12 5.64 -13.43
C PRO A 54 16.00 6.01 -12.45
N ALA A 55 14.86 6.52 -12.94
CA ALA A 55 13.75 6.94 -12.09
C ALA A 55 13.09 5.74 -11.39
N THR A 56 12.92 4.63 -12.11
CA THR A 56 12.41 3.36 -11.59
C THR A 56 13.35 2.78 -10.53
N LYS A 57 14.65 2.74 -10.81
CA LYS A 57 15.66 2.30 -9.84
C LYS A 57 15.62 3.13 -8.56
N GLU A 58 15.59 4.45 -8.68
CA GLU A 58 15.54 5.34 -7.51
C GLU A 58 14.26 5.15 -6.68
N LEU A 59 13.12 4.95 -7.33
CA LEU A 59 11.85 4.68 -6.66
C LEU A 59 11.90 3.39 -5.84
N ILE A 60 12.47 2.32 -6.40
CA ILE A 60 12.64 1.02 -5.74
C ILE A 60 13.67 1.14 -4.60
N ARG A 61 14.86 1.68 -4.89
CA ARG A 61 15.97 1.87 -3.95
C ARG A 61 15.56 2.68 -2.73
N SER A 62 14.79 3.75 -2.92
CA SER A 62 14.28 4.59 -1.83
C SER A 62 13.07 3.97 -1.10
N GLY A 63 12.53 2.84 -1.56
CA GLY A 63 11.37 2.18 -0.98
C GLY A 63 10.07 2.98 -1.10
N LYS A 64 9.96 3.84 -2.13
CA LYS A 64 8.76 4.64 -2.46
C LYS A 64 7.78 3.82 -3.32
N THR A 65 7.52 2.59 -2.90
CA THR A 65 6.83 1.56 -3.69
C THR A 65 5.40 1.29 -3.21
N ILE A 66 4.79 2.18 -2.42
CA ILE A 66 3.36 2.08 -2.06
C ILE A 66 2.51 2.06 -3.34
N GLY A 67 1.61 1.08 -3.49
CA GLY A 67 0.83 0.86 -4.70
C GLY A 67 1.54 0.00 -5.76
N CYS A 68 2.84 -0.28 -5.62
CA CYS A 68 3.54 -1.20 -6.51
C CYS A 68 3.30 -2.64 -6.05
N PHE A 69 2.80 -3.46 -6.97
CA PHE A 69 2.57 -4.90 -6.76
C PHE A 69 3.79 -5.58 -6.12
N TYR A 70 3.54 -6.47 -5.17
CA TYR A 70 4.52 -7.33 -4.49
C TYR A 70 5.53 -6.61 -3.58
N ILE A 71 5.80 -5.32 -3.80
CA ILE A 71 6.87 -4.58 -3.14
C ILE A 71 6.42 -3.39 -2.29
N GLU A 72 5.12 -3.28 -1.97
CA GLU A 72 4.55 -2.16 -1.21
C GLU A 72 4.52 -2.33 0.32
N SER A 73 4.70 -3.54 0.86
CA SER A 73 4.59 -3.78 2.30
C SER A 73 5.68 -3.04 3.10
N PRO A 74 5.44 -2.63 4.35
CA PRO A 74 6.43 -1.89 5.15
C PRO A 74 7.76 -2.62 5.30
N GLY A 75 7.72 -3.93 5.59
CA GLY A 75 8.91 -4.76 5.71
C GLY A 75 9.69 -4.87 4.41
N MET A 76 8.99 -5.03 3.27
CA MET A 76 9.64 -5.05 1.96
C MET A 76 10.29 -3.69 1.65
N ARG A 77 9.57 -2.59 1.85
CA ARG A 77 10.09 -1.23 1.63
C ARG A 77 11.34 -0.94 2.46
N SER A 78 11.38 -1.40 3.72
CA SER A 78 12.59 -1.32 4.55
C SER A 78 13.72 -2.17 3.97
N LEU A 79 13.44 -3.40 3.56
CA LEU A 79 14.43 -4.28 2.95
C LEU A 79 15.03 -3.69 1.66
N LEU A 80 14.21 -3.11 0.79
CA LEU A 80 14.67 -2.46 -0.45
C LEU A 80 15.68 -1.34 -0.17
N ARG A 81 15.42 -0.48 0.83
CA ARG A 81 16.36 0.57 1.26
C ARG A 81 17.64 -0.01 1.86
N ARG A 82 17.53 -1.07 2.65
CA ARG A 82 18.68 -1.70 3.30
C ARG A 82 19.59 -2.41 2.30
N LEU A 83 19.04 -2.91 1.20
CA LEU A 83 19.77 -3.55 0.12
C LEU A 83 20.19 -2.59 -1.00
N ASP A 84 19.84 -1.30 -0.94
CA ASP A 84 20.04 -0.36 -2.06
C ASP A 84 19.74 -1.01 -3.42
N VAL A 85 18.53 -1.57 -3.57
CA VAL A 85 18.20 -2.40 -4.74
C VAL A 85 18.29 -1.59 -6.04
N GLU A 86 19.23 -1.97 -6.91
CA GLU A 86 19.48 -1.32 -8.21
C GLU A 86 19.30 -2.24 -9.42
N THR A 87 19.26 -3.56 -9.22
CA THR A 87 19.16 -4.54 -10.31
C THR A 87 17.91 -5.41 -10.21
N PHE A 88 17.56 -6.05 -11.32
CA PHE A 88 16.44 -7.00 -11.39
C PHE A 88 16.68 -8.23 -10.51
N GLU A 89 17.90 -8.76 -10.52
CA GLU A 89 18.32 -9.91 -9.72
C GLU A 89 18.23 -9.60 -8.22
N MET A 90 18.65 -8.39 -7.83
CA MET A 90 18.59 -7.95 -6.44
C MET A 90 17.14 -7.81 -5.95
N LEU A 91 16.23 -7.29 -6.79
CA LEU A 91 14.81 -7.25 -6.45
C LEU A 91 14.23 -8.67 -6.29
N THR A 92 14.62 -9.59 -7.18
CA THR A 92 14.22 -11.00 -7.16
C THR A 92 14.73 -11.73 -5.90
N ALA A 93 15.92 -11.37 -5.43
CA ALA A 93 16.48 -11.86 -4.18
C ALA A 93 15.75 -11.27 -2.96
N ALA A 94 15.51 -9.96 -2.95
CA ALA A 94 14.83 -9.27 -1.86
C ALA A 94 13.43 -9.86 -1.58
N SER A 95 12.64 -10.11 -2.63
CA SER A 95 11.32 -10.76 -2.53
C SER A 95 11.36 -12.20 -2.01
N SER A 96 12.44 -12.91 -2.27
CA SER A 96 12.64 -14.27 -1.78
C SER A 96 13.05 -14.29 -0.31
N VAL A 97 13.89 -13.34 0.12
CA VAL A 97 14.52 -13.31 1.45
C VAL A 97 13.62 -12.74 2.56
N ILE A 98 12.67 -11.84 2.26
CA ILE A 98 11.81 -11.16 3.28
C ILE A 98 10.89 -12.11 4.09
N ARG A 99 10.93 -13.41 3.83
CA ARG A 99 10.01 -14.40 4.38
C ARG A 99 10.35 -14.75 5.83
N PRO A 100 9.35 -15.08 6.66
CA PRO A 100 9.55 -15.35 8.09
C PRO A 100 10.70 -16.33 8.40
N GLY A 101 10.78 -17.48 7.74
CA GLY A 101 11.84 -18.46 8.07
C GLY A 101 13.26 -18.08 7.64
N VAL A 102 13.42 -17.37 6.52
CA VAL A 102 14.74 -16.87 6.08
C VAL A 102 15.21 -15.71 6.97
N ALA A 103 14.26 -14.91 7.48
CA ALA A 103 14.55 -13.89 8.47
C ALA A 103 14.90 -14.48 9.85
N GLU A 104 14.24 -15.57 10.25
CA GLU A 104 14.44 -16.24 11.55
C GLU A 104 15.77 -17.01 11.66
N SER A 105 16.29 -17.51 10.54
CA SER A 105 17.55 -18.25 10.44
C SER A 105 18.80 -17.34 10.41
N GLY A 106 18.61 -16.01 10.36
CA GLY A 106 19.71 -15.04 10.24
C GLY A 106 20.25 -14.87 8.81
N MET A 107 19.81 -15.70 7.86
CA MET A 107 20.26 -15.64 6.46
C MET A 107 19.96 -14.30 5.80
N MET A 108 18.82 -13.67 6.12
CA MET A 108 18.51 -12.32 5.62
C MET A 108 19.55 -11.30 6.08
N GLN A 109 19.99 -11.36 7.35
CA GLN A 109 21.00 -10.42 7.84
C GLN A 109 22.36 -10.68 7.22
N GLU A 110 22.73 -11.95 7.07
CA GLU A 110 23.97 -12.34 6.40
C GLU A 110 24.00 -11.87 4.94
N PHE A 111 22.91 -12.06 4.20
CA PHE A 111 22.79 -11.58 2.82
C PHE A 111 22.96 -10.05 2.73
N ILE A 112 22.30 -9.30 3.61
CA ILE A 112 22.42 -7.83 3.66
C ILE A 112 23.86 -7.41 4.01
N ALA A 113 24.50 -8.08 4.97
CA ALA A 113 25.88 -7.78 5.38
C ALA A 113 26.88 -8.01 4.24
N ARG A 114 26.78 -9.16 3.55
CA ARG A 114 27.64 -9.50 2.39
C ARG A 114 27.38 -8.64 1.15
N HIS A 115 26.15 -8.17 1.00
CA HIS A 115 25.81 -7.22 -0.04
C HIS A 115 26.53 -5.89 0.19
N LYS A 116 26.44 -5.36 1.43
CA LYS A 116 27.02 -4.06 1.84
C LYS A 116 28.53 -4.07 1.96
N ASP A 117 29.11 -5.19 2.37
CA ASP A 117 30.56 -5.34 2.56
C ASP A 117 31.08 -6.57 1.80
N PRO A 118 31.72 -6.36 0.64
CA PRO A 118 32.33 -7.43 -0.13
C PRO A 118 33.37 -8.26 0.64
N SER A 119 34.01 -7.71 1.67
CA SER A 119 35.01 -8.44 2.49
C SER A 119 34.39 -9.56 3.35
N LEU A 120 33.07 -9.49 3.58
CA LEU A 120 32.33 -10.49 4.32
C LEU A 120 31.87 -11.68 3.45
N ARG A 121 32.10 -11.63 2.13
CA ARG A 121 31.74 -12.71 1.19
C ARG A 121 32.67 -13.90 1.39
N LYS A 122 32.31 -14.76 2.33
CA LYS A 122 33.02 -16.00 2.64
C LYS A 122 32.29 -17.20 2.07
N TYR A 123 33.01 -17.97 1.27
CA TYR A 123 32.55 -19.22 0.68
C TYR A 123 33.15 -20.40 1.44
N LEU A 124 32.37 -21.46 1.64
CA LEU A 124 32.85 -22.67 2.32
C LEU A 124 33.86 -23.45 1.46
N VAL A 125 33.64 -23.40 0.15
CA VAL A 125 34.53 -23.90 -0.90
C VAL A 125 34.55 -22.91 -2.07
N PRO A 126 35.67 -22.76 -2.80
CA PRO A 126 35.77 -21.80 -3.92
C PRO A 126 34.68 -21.97 -4.99
N GLU A 127 34.26 -23.21 -5.26
CA GLU A 127 33.24 -23.53 -6.26
C GLU A 127 31.88 -22.90 -5.94
N MET A 128 31.58 -22.58 -4.67
CA MET A 128 30.34 -21.87 -4.31
C MET A 128 30.25 -20.49 -4.95
N GLU A 129 31.38 -19.82 -5.19
CA GLU A 129 31.36 -18.50 -5.84
C GLU A 129 30.81 -18.57 -7.26
N ILE A 130 31.10 -19.65 -7.99
CA ILE A 130 30.63 -19.87 -9.37
C ILE A 130 29.11 -20.00 -9.41
N TYR A 131 28.52 -20.76 -8.47
CA TYR A 131 27.09 -21.11 -8.53
C TYR A 131 26.19 -20.19 -7.70
N LEU A 132 26.73 -19.59 -6.64
CA LEU A 132 26.04 -18.72 -5.67
C LEU A 132 26.62 -17.30 -5.63
N GLY A 133 27.43 -16.90 -6.61
CA GLY A 133 28.01 -15.56 -6.70
C GLY A 133 26.95 -14.46 -6.70
N GLU A 134 25.84 -14.68 -7.41
CA GLU A 134 24.69 -13.77 -7.46
C GLU A 134 24.06 -13.49 -6.09
N THR A 135 24.16 -14.45 -5.16
CA THR A 135 23.57 -14.38 -3.81
C THR A 135 24.62 -14.28 -2.71
N TYR A 136 25.87 -13.96 -3.08
CA TYR A 136 27.01 -13.82 -2.17
C TYR A 136 27.28 -15.09 -1.33
N GLY A 137 27.00 -16.27 -1.89
CA GLY A 137 27.18 -17.55 -1.21
C GLY A 137 26.04 -17.94 -0.27
N VAL A 138 24.98 -17.15 -0.18
CA VAL A 138 23.79 -17.46 0.63
C VAL A 138 22.76 -18.18 -0.24
N MET A 139 22.29 -19.36 0.17
CA MET A 139 21.22 -20.05 -0.55
C MET A 139 19.89 -19.31 -0.32
N ILE A 140 19.26 -18.85 -1.41
CA ILE A 140 18.01 -18.08 -1.39
C ILE A 140 16.91 -18.81 -2.17
N TYR A 141 17.31 -19.58 -3.18
CA TYR A 141 16.39 -20.26 -4.09
C TYR A 141 16.40 -21.78 -3.93
N GLN A 142 15.32 -22.41 -4.34
CA GLN A 142 15.23 -23.86 -4.52
C GLN A 142 16.29 -24.38 -5.49
N GLU A 143 16.54 -23.62 -6.54
CA GLU A 143 17.54 -23.89 -7.56
C GLU A 143 18.96 -23.81 -7.00
N ASP A 144 19.22 -22.98 -5.98
CA ASP A 144 20.53 -22.92 -5.31
C ASP A 144 20.86 -24.23 -4.59
N VAL A 145 19.87 -24.84 -3.94
CA VAL A 145 20.03 -26.15 -3.29
C VAL A 145 20.37 -27.22 -4.31
N ILE A 146 19.70 -27.21 -5.46
CA ILE A 146 19.97 -28.16 -6.55
C ILE A 146 21.40 -27.95 -7.08
N LYS A 147 21.80 -26.70 -7.35
CA LYS A 147 23.16 -26.36 -7.81
C LYS A 147 24.22 -26.83 -6.82
N VAL A 148 24.02 -26.59 -5.53
CA VAL A 148 24.96 -27.01 -4.47
C VAL A 148 25.02 -28.53 -4.37
N ALA A 149 23.88 -29.20 -4.32
CA ALA A 149 23.81 -30.66 -4.23
C ALA A 149 24.51 -31.35 -5.42
N HIS A 150 24.31 -30.84 -6.63
CA HIS A 150 24.92 -31.40 -7.83
C HIS A 150 26.39 -30.98 -8.00
N HIS A 151 26.65 -29.68 -8.08
CA HIS A 151 27.95 -29.16 -8.47
C HIS A 151 28.97 -29.08 -7.33
N ILE A 152 28.55 -29.10 -6.06
CA ILE A 152 29.48 -29.07 -4.92
C ILE A 152 29.50 -30.42 -4.20
N ALA A 153 28.33 -30.98 -3.87
CA ALA A 153 28.27 -32.26 -3.19
C ALA A 153 28.44 -33.46 -4.13
N GLY A 154 28.17 -33.32 -5.43
CA GLY A 154 28.40 -34.39 -6.42
C GLY A 154 27.22 -35.33 -6.65
N LEU A 155 26.03 -35.00 -6.16
CA LEU A 155 24.81 -35.77 -6.43
C LEU A 155 24.42 -35.68 -7.92
N SER A 156 23.66 -36.66 -8.41
CA SER A 156 22.99 -36.53 -9.71
C SER A 156 21.93 -35.43 -9.68
N LEU A 157 21.56 -34.86 -10.83
CA LEU A 157 20.46 -33.87 -10.88
C LEU A 157 19.13 -34.44 -10.39
N GLU A 158 18.88 -35.73 -10.64
CA GLU A 158 17.69 -36.43 -10.14
C GLU A 158 17.71 -36.50 -8.61
N ASP A 159 18.83 -36.94 -8.01
CA ASP A 159 18.97 -37.00 -6.55
C ASP A 159 18.93 -35.59 -5.92
N ALA A 160 19.44 -34.57 -6.62
CA ALA A 160 19.40 -33.18 -6.16
C ALA A 160 17.97 -32.60 -6.15
N ASP A 161 17.15 -32.86 -7.17
CA ASP A 161 15.72 -32.48 -7.14
C ASP A 161 14.95 -33.30 -6.08
N LEU A 162 15.28 -34.59 -5.95
CA LEU A 162 14.71 -35.45 -4.92
C LEU A 162 14.99 -34.88 -3.52
N LEU A 163 16.22 -34.45 -3.26
CA LEU A 163 16.61 -33.75 -2.04
C LEU A 163 15.77 -32.49 -1.84
N ARG A 164 15.69 -31.58 -2.84
CA ARG A 164 14.88 -30.36 -2.75
C ARG A 164 13.41 -30.66 -2.40
N ARG A 165 12.81 -31.68 -3.03
CA ARG A 165 11.43 -32.11 -2.76
C ARG A 165 11.28 -32.64 -1.33
N ALA A 166 12.26 -33.38 -0.86
CA ALA A 166 12.30 -33.91 0.49
C ALA A 166 12.35 -32.77 1.52
N MET A 167 13.22 -31.78 1.30
CA MET A 167 13.37 -30.59 2.16
C MET A 167 12.15 -29.67 2.16
N SER A 168 11.26 -29.78 1.17
CA SER A 168 10.02 -29.01 1.12
C SER A 168 8.88 -29.63 1.95
N GLY A 169 9.16 -30.66 2.76
CA GLY A 169 8.16 -31.40 3.54
C GLY A 169 7.21 -32.25 2.71
N LYS A 170 7.50 -32.44 1.41
CA LYS A 170 6.64 -33.17 0.46
C LYS A 170 7.00 -34.66 0.35
N MET A 171 7.99 -35.15 1.09
CA MET A 171 8.31 -36.58 1.14
C MET A 171 7.57 -37.29 2.27
N ARG A 172 6.95 -38.43 1.95
CA ARG A 172 6.14 -39.24 2.86
C ARG A 172 6.92 -40.30 3.65
N SER A 173 8.20 -40.55 3.33
CA SER A 173 8.99 -41.64 3.93
C SER A 173 10.32 -41.15 4.51
N HIS A 174 10.50 -41.37 5.82
CA HIS A 174 11.74 -41.08 6.55
C HIS A 174 12.93 -41.92 6.04
N GLN A 175 12.70 -43.16 5.61
CA GLN A 175 13.76 -44.02 5.07
C GLN A 175 14.30 -43.50 3.73
N ALA A 176 13.43 -42.94 2.88
CA ALA A 176 13.86 -42.35 1.62
C ALA A 176 14.73 -41.11 1.85
N MET A 177 14.39 -40.29 2.85
CA MET A 177 15.20 -39.14 3.25
C MET A 177 16.60 -39.59 3.69
N GLN A 178 16.69 -40.57 4.61
CA GLN A 178 17.98 -41.03 5.12
C GLN A 178 18.91 -41.51 4.00
N ARG A 179 18.39 -42.25 3.02
CA ARG A 179 19.18 -42.70 1.86
C ARG A 179 19.77 -41.54 1.05
N ILE A 180 19.05 -40.44 0.91
CA ILE A 180 19.54 -39.24 0.21
C ILE A 180 20.61 -38.54 1.04
N VAL A 181 20.42 -38.46 2.36
CA VAL A 181 21.42 -37.90 3.28
C VAL A 181 22.72 -38.71 3.21
N ASP A 182 22.63 -40.03 3.26
CA ASP A 182 23.78 -40.93 3.20
C ASP A 182 24.51 -40.77 1.84
N LYS A 183 23.74 -40.76 0.74
CA LYS A 183 24.28 -40.47 -0.60
C LYS A 183 24.99 -39.12 -0.68
N PHE A 184 24.43 -38.08 -0.05
CA PHE A 184 25.03 -36.75 -0.03
C PHE A 184 26.41 -36.76 0.61
N PHE A 185 26.56 -37.36 1.80
CA PHE A 185 27.86 -37.43 2.47
C PHE A 185 28.87 -38.31 1.74
N ILE A 186 28.42 -39.42 1.13
CA ILE A 186 29.28 -40.25 0.27
C ILE A 186 29.79 -39.44 -0.93
N SER A 187 28.88 -38.75 -1.62
CA SER A 187 29.23 -37.93 -2.80
C SER A 187 30.21 -36.80 -2.43
N CYS A 188 29.98 -36.11 -1.30
CA CYS A 188 30.89 -35.09 -0.81
C CYS A 188 32.31 -35.63 -0.57
N LYS A 189 32.42 -36.83 0.00
CA LYS A 189 33.71 -37.49 0.25
C LYS A 189 34.40 -37.87 -1.06
N GLU A 190 33.67 -38.43 -2.02
CA GLU A 190 34.20 -38.76 -3.36
C GLU A 190 34.68 -37.51 -4.11
N LYS A 191 34.01 -36.38 -3.87
CA LYS A 191 34.35 -35.06 -4.42
C LYS A 191 35.49 -34.35 -3.69
N GLY A 192 36.00 -34.94 -2.60
CA GLY A 192 37.15 -34.44 -1.86
C GLY A 192 36.83 -33.36 -0.81
N LEU A 193 35.56 -33.17 -0.42
CA LEU A 193 35.21 -32.26 0.66
C LEU A 193 35.63 -32.84 2.02
N THR A 194 36.10 -31.97 2.91
CA THR A 194 36.37 -32.37 4.30
C THR A 194 35.07 -32.70 5.04
N ASP A 195 35.17 -33.50 6.11
CA ASP A 195 34.04 -33.78 7.00
C ASP A 195 33.39 -32.51 7.55
N TYR A 196 34.19 -31.49 7.85
CA TYR A 196 33.70 -30.19 8.31
C TYR A 196 32.88 -29.49 7.23
N GLN A 197 33.40 -29.39 6.02
CA GLN A 197 32.70 -28.75 4.90
C GLN A 197 31.41 -29.49 4.56
N SER A 198 31.44 -30.82 4.53
CA SER A 198 30.26 -31.64 4.22
C SER A 198 29.15 -31.45 5.25
N LYS A 199 29.49 -31.43 6.55
CA LYS A 199 28.53 -31.21 7.65
C LYS A 199 27.98 -29.79 7.65
N GLU A 200 28.82 -28.79 7.41
CA GLU A 200 28.39 -27.40 7.35
C GLU A 200 27.49 -27.14 6.13
N LEU A 201 27.82 -27.72 4.98
CA LEU A 201 26.98 -27.63 3.78
C LEU A 201 25.60 -28.26 4.01
N TRP A 202 25.57 -29.45 4.63
CA TRP A 202 24.33 -30.10 5.01
C TRP A 202 23.51 -29.25 5.99
N ARG A 203 24.15 -28.68 7.03
CA ARG A 203 23.50 -27.80 8.01
C ARG A 203 22.84 -26.60 7.32
N GLN A 204 23.51 -26.00 6.33
CA GLN A 204 22.95 -24.88 5.57
C GLN A 204 21.74 -25.31 4.74
N ILE A 205 21.80 -26.44 4.03
CA ILE A 205 20.68 -27.00 3.26
C ILE A 205 19.50 -27.34 4.19
N GLU A 206 19.76 -27.94 5.34
CA GLU A 206 18.74 -28.29 6.33
C GLU A 206 18.06 -27.07 6.93
N SER A 207 18.82 -26.05 7.31
CA SER A 207 18.27 -24.80 7.83
C SER A 207 17.40 -24.04 6.82
N PHE A 208 17.57 -24.34 5.53
CA PHE A 208 16.82 -23.76 4.42
C PHE A 208 15.56 -24.56 4.06
N ALA A 209 15.44 -25.80 4.57
CA ALA A 209 14.27 -26.66 4.38
C ALA A 209 13.01 -25.99 4.92
N GLY A 210 11.94 -25.99 4.10
CA GLY A 210 10.66 -25.36 4.44
C GLY A 210 10.53 -23.88 4.06
N TYR A 211 11.61 -23.18 3.70
CA TYR A 211 11.58 -21.74 3.38
C TYR A 211 12.15 -21.36 2.01
N SER A 212 12.55 -22.36 1.23
CA SER A 212 13.07 -22.20 -0.13
C SER A 212 12.02 -21.69 -1.11
N PHE A 213 12.42 -20.73 -1.97
CA PHE A 213 11.53 -20.18 -2.98
C PHE A 213 12.00 -20.47 -4.40
N CYS A 214 11.07 -20.67 -5.33
CA CYS A 214 11.41 -20.90 -6.74
C CYS A 214 11.84 -19.59 -7.40
N LYS A 215 13.06 -19.55 -7.95
CA LYS A 215 13.64 -18.37 -8.58
C LYS A 215 12.79 -17.87 -9.74
N ALA A 216 12.33 -18.77 -10.61
CA ALA A 216 11.52 -18.42 -11.78
C ALA A 216 10.18 -17.75 -11.39
N HIS A 217 9.56 -18.24 -10.32
CA HIS A 217 8.34 -17.63 -9.80
C HIS A 217 8.61 -16.24 -9.19
N SER A 218 9.70 -16.10 -8.44
CA SER A 218 10.12 -14.79 -7.91
C SER A 218 10.42 -13.78 -9.02
N ALA A 219 11.16 -14.21 -10.05
CA ALA A 219 11.57 -13.39 -11.17
C ALA A 219 10.37 -12.86 -11.96
N SER A 220 9.35 -13.69 -12.21
CA SER A 220 8.13 -13.23 -12.91
C SER A 220 7.36 -12.16 -12.13
N PHE A 221 7.36 -12.23 -10.79
CA PHE A 221 6.72 -11.22 -9.95
C PHE A 221 7.57 -9.95 -9.83
N ALA A 222 8.90 -10.09 -9.76
CA ALA A 222 9.84 -8.97 -9.79
C ALA A 222 9.72 -8.20 -11.12
N LEU A 223 9.49 -8.90 -12.23
CA LEU A 223 9.28 -8.26 -13.54
C LEU A 223 8.04 -7.36 -13.54
N LEU A 224 6.90 -7.89 -13.06
CA LEU A 224 5.68 -7.10 -12.89
C LEU A 224 5.91 -5.91 -11.95
N SER A 225 6.70 -6.11 -10.88
CA SER A 225 7.06 -5.06 -9.93
C SER A 225 7.84 -3.92 -10.59
N TYR A 226 8.78 -4.23 -11.50
CA TYR A 226 9.49 -3.23 -12.30
C TYR A 226 8.55 -2.47 -13.24
N GLN A 227 7.66 -3.19 -13.93
CA GLN A 227 6.70 -2.56 -14.86
C GLN A 227 5.80 -1.55 -14.13
N VAL A 228 5.23 -1.93 -12.98
CA VAL A 228 4.38 -1.02 -12.20
C VAL A 228 5.19 0.10 -11.54
N ALA A 229 6.43 -0.15 -11.12
CA ALA A 229 7.32 0.88 -10.59
C ALA A 229 7.68 1.92 -11.67
N PHE A 230 7.91 1.49 -12.91
CA PHE A 230 8.12 2.37 -14.06
C PHE A 230 6.89 3.24 -14.34
N LEU A 231 5.70 2.64 -14.37
CA LEU A 231 4.46 3.41 -14.53
C LEU A 231 4.27 4.41 -13.39
N LYS A 232 4.58 4.03 -12.15
CA LYS A 232 4.54 4.95 -11.01
C LYS A 232 5.54 6.10 -11.14
N ALA A 233 6.74 5.84 -11.66
CA ALA A 233 7.79 6.83 -11.80
C ALA A 233 7.47 7.87 -12.90
N HIS A 234 6.95 7.42 -14.04
CA HIS A 234 6.76 8.26 -15.24
C HIS A 234 5.33 8.75 -15.45
N TYR A 235 4.34 7.98 -15.00
CA TYR A 235 2.91 8.27 -15.11
C TYR A 235 2.22 8.19 -13.73
N PRO A 236 2.69 8.93 -12.72
CA PRO A 236 2.25 8.77 -11.33
C PRO A 236 0.76 9.04 -11.14
N ALA A 237 0.16 9.99 -11.88
CA ALA A 237 -1.26 10.33 -11.74
C ALA A 237 -2.15 9.20 -12.25
N GLU A 238 -1.89 8.74 -13.47
CA GLU A 238 -2.58 7.65 -14.14
C GLU A 238 -2.42 6.36 -13.34
N PHE A 239 -1.19 6.05 -12.90
CA PHE A 239 -0.89 4.88 -12.09
C PHE A 239 -1.65 4.87 -10.77
N MET A 240 -1.57 5.95 -9.98
CA MET A 240 -2.25 6.01 -8.68
C MET A 240 -3.78 6.02 -8.81
N ALA A 241 -4.33 6.61 -9.88
CA ALA A 241 -5.74 6.49 -10.18
C ALA A 241 -6.12 5.02 -10.46
N SER A 242 -5.32 4.28 -11.23
CA SER A 242 -5.53 2.84 -11.46
C SER A 242 -5.43 2.02 -10.16
N VAL A 243 -4.49 2.34 -9.27
CA VAL A 243 -4.39 1.71 -7.94
C VAL A 243 -5.66 1.94 -7.11
N LEU A 244 -6.19 3.17 -7.11
CA LEU A 244 -7.43 3.50 -6.40
C LEU A 244 -8.65 2.80 -7.02
N ASN A 245 -8.70 2.66 -8.35
CA ASN A 245 -9.77 1.97 -9.07
C ASN A 245 -9.79 0.46 -8.84
N ASN A 246 -8.61 -0.14 -8.65
CA ASN A 246 -8.47 -1.58 -8.38
C ASN A 246 -9.24 -2.02 -7.12
N GLY A 247 -9.42 -1.12 -6.13
CA GLY A 247 -10.22 -1.36 -4.93
C GLY A 247 -9.65 -2.39 -3.94
N GLY A 248 -8.54 -3.05 -4.30
CA GLY A 248 -7.73 -3.91 -3.43
C GLY A 248 -6.28 -3.41 -3.33
N GLY A 249 -5.48 -4.08 -2.51
CA GLY A 249 -4.09 -3.72 -2.26
C GLY A 249 -3.70 -3.96 -0.80
N PHE A 250 -2.48 -3.61 -0.42
CA PHE A 250 -2.01 -3.75 0.96
C PHE A 250 -2.59 -2.69 1.91
N TYR A 251 -2.93 -1.50 1.41
CA TYR A 251 -3.39 -0.37 2.23
C TYR A 251 -4.82 0.05 1.90
N SER A 252 -5.42 0.86 2.79
CA SER A 252 -6.70 1.51 2.52
C SER A 252 -6.55 2.62 1.46
N PRO A 253 -7.64 3.04 0.80
CA PRO A 253 -7.62 4.16 -0.14
C PRO A 253 -7.04 5.46 0.43
N ALA A 254 -7.22 5.70 1.74
CA ALA A 254 -6.66 6.86 2.44
C ALA A 254 -5.13 6.95 2.27
N VAL A 255 -4.44 5.82 2.42
CA VAL A 255 -2.98 5.76 2.30
C VAL A 255 -2.53 6.02 0.87
N TYR A 256 -3.27 5.52 -0.13
CA TYR A 256 -2.95 5.77 -1.54
C TYR A 256 -3.19 7.24 -1.95
N VAL A 257 -4.21 7.88 -1.36
CA VAL A 257 -4.46 9.32 -1.51
C VAL A 257 -3.31 10.13 -0.91
N GLU A 258 -2.88 9.82 0.31
CA GLU A 258 -1.74 10.54 0.92
C GLU A 258 -0.41 10.23 0.21
N GLU A 259 -0.22 9.03 -0.30
CA GLU A 259 0.93 8.71 -1.16
C GLU A 259 0.94 9.53 -2.44
N SER A 260 -0.22 9.70 -3.07
CA SER A 260 -0.35 10.53 -4.27
C SER A 260 0.05 11.99 -3.98
N LYS A 261 -0.35 12.53 -2.81
CA LYS A 261 0.08 13.86 -2.35
C LYS A 261 1.60 13.91 -2.10
N ARG A 262 2.20 12.88 -1.50
CA ARG A 262 3.67 12.79 -1.30
C ARG A 262 4.45 12.73 -2.60
N LEU A 263 3.87 12.16 -3.66
CA LEU A 263 4.43 12.22 -5.02
C LEU A 263 4.27 13.62 -5.67
N GLY A 264 3.63 14.56 -4.98
CA GLY A 264 3.36 15.91 -5.45
C GLY A 264 2.18 16.00 -6.43
N LEU A 265 1.26 15.03 -6.39
CA LEU A 265 0.05 15.08 -7.19
C LEU A 265 -1.03 15.93 -6.52
N LYS A 266 -1.75 16.70 -7.33
CA LYS A 266 -2.96 17.39 -6.89
C LYS A 266 -4.14 16.42 -6.95
N ILE A 267 -4.85 16.26 -5.84
CA ILE A 267 -6.07 15.46 -5.81
C ILE A 267 -7.26 16.40 -5.79
N GLU A 268 -8.13 16.27 -6.78
CA GLU A 268 -9.34 17.05 -6.91
C GLU A 268 -10.55 16.24 -6.48
N LEU A 269 -11.43 16.91 -5.75
CA LEU A 269 -12.74 16.38 -5.38
C LEU A 269 -13.52 15.95 -6.63
N PRO A 270 -14.54 15.09 -6.48
CA PRO A 270 -15.40 14.75 -7.59
C PRO A 270 -16.05 16.00 -8.20
N SER A 271 -16.50 15.90 -9.44
CA SER A 271 -17.26 16.93 -10.15
C SER A 271 -18.33 16.28 -11.02
N VAL A 272 -19.59 16.70 -10.91
CA VAL A 272 -20.66 16.20 -11.80
C VAL A 272 -20.39 16.51 -13.27
N ASN A 273 -19.63 17.57 -13.55
CA ASN A 273 -19.29 18.00 -14.90
C ASN A 273 -17.98 17.40 -15.43
N GLU A 274 -17.09 16.91 -14.57
CA GLU A 274 -15.76 16.50 -15.02
C GLU A 274 -15.28 15.13 -14.52
N SER A 275 -15.88 14.56 -13.47
CA SER A 275 -15.55 13.22 -13.02
C SER A 275 -16.21 12.16 -13.90
N GLU A 276 -15.48 11.10 -14.21
CA GLU A 276 -16.04 9.88 -14.77
C GLU A 276 -16.47 8.92 -13.64
N LYS A 277 -16.92 7.71 -14.01
CA LYS A 277 -17.29 6.67 -13.04
C LYS A 277 -16.12 6.36 -12.10
N GLU A 278 -14.92 6.21 -12.65
CA GLU A 278 -13.68 5.82 -11.99
C GLU A 278 -12.76 7.03 -11.73
N TYR A 279 -11.76 6.86 -10.86
CA TYR A 279 -10.70 7.87 -10.69
C TYR A 279 -9.97 8.07 -12.00
N ALA A 280 -9.68 9.31 -12.33
CA ALA A 280 -8.97 9.67 -13.55
C ALA A 280 -7.70 10.43 -13.21
N GLY A 281 -6.55 9.90 -13.63
CA GLY A 281 -5.27 10.60 -13.56
C GLY A 281 -4.96 11.27 -14.89
N LYS A 282 -4.44 12.49 -14.85
CA LYS A 282 -3.86 13.17 -16.02
C LYS A 282 -2.72 14.09 -15.60
N GLY A 283 -1.52 13.80 -16.07
CA GLY A 283 -0.33 14.62 -15.80
C GLY A 283 0.03 14.65 -14.31
N ARG A 284 -0.31 15.75 -13.61
CA ARG A 284 -0.03 15.92 -12.16
C ARG A 284 -1.29 16.00 -11.30
N THR A 285 -2.44 15.65 -11.88
CA THR A 285 -3.74 15.74 -11.20
C THR A 285 -4.46 14.39 -11.21
N ILE A 286 -5.04 14.02 -10.07
CA ILE A 286 -6.00 12.92 -9.95
C ILE A 286 -7.35 13.51 -9.60
N ARG A 287 -8.38 13.19 -10.37
CA ARG A 287 -9.76 13.50 -10.05
C ARG A 287 -10.44 12.30 -9.43
N VAL A 288 -11.09 12.52 -8.29
CA VAL A 288 -11.89 11.50 -7.61
C VAL A 288 -13.07 11.10 -8.50
N GLY A 289 -13.21 9.79 -8.76
CA GLY A 289 -14.32 9.23 -9.52
C GLY A 289 -15.61 9.18 -8.72
N LEU A 290 -16.76 9.20 -9.39
CA LEU A 290 -18.06 9.18 -8.71
C LEU A 290 -18.30 7.88 -7.92
N LYS A 291 -17.71 6.76 -8.35
CA LYS A 291 -17.76 5.46 -7.64
C LYS A 291 -17.10 5.50 -6.25
N ALA A 292 -16.25 6.50 -5.97
CA ALA A 292 -15.65 6.68 -4.65
C ALA A 292 -16.65 7.13 -3.58
N ILE A 293 -17.77 7.74 -4.00
CA ILE A 293 -18.79 8.27 -3.09
C ILE A 293 -19.59 7.09 -2.52
N LYS A 294 -19.45 6.86 -1.22
CA LYS A 294 -20.21 5.85 -0.49
C LYS A 294 -21.71 6.14 -0.61
N ASN A 295 -22.49 5.07 -0.73
CA ASN A 295 -23.94 5.10 -0.83
C ASN A 295 -24.51 5.79 -2.09
N LEU A 296 -23.66 6.22 -3.04
CA LEU A 296 -24.13 6.66 -4.35
C LEU A 296 -24.41 5.44 -5.24
N SER A 297 -25.63 5.33 -5.77
CA SER A 297 -26.01 4.15 -6.56
C SER A 297 -25.29 4.10 -7.91
N TYR A 298 -25.02 2.89 -8.42
CA TYR A 298 -24.43 2.73 -9.75
C TYR A 298 -25.32 3.34 -10.85
N ASN A 299 -26.64 3.24 -10.70
CA ASN A 299 -27.62 3.84 -11.60
C ASN A 299 -27.52 5.37 -11.61
N ALA A 300 -27.37 6.02 -10.44
CA ALA A 300 -27.15 7.45 -10.36
C ALA A 300 -25.86 7.88 -11.08
N ILE A 301 -24.76 7.18 -10.83
CA ILE A 301 -23.47 7.44 -11.50
C ILE A 301 -23.60 7.32 -13.02
N GLU A 302 -24.24 6.26 -13.50
CA GLU A 302 -24.45 6.04 -14.92
C GLU A 302 -25.33 7.11 -15.55
N LYS A 303 -26.44 7.48 -14.91
CA LYS A 303 -27.31 8.57 -15.36
C LYS A 303 -26.53 9.87 -15.51
N ILE A 304 -25.77 10.28 -14.49
CA ILE A 304 -24.99 11.52 -14.51
C ILE A 304 -24.01 11.52 -15.69
N VAL A 305 -23.26 10.44 -15.87
CA VAL A 305 -22.22 10.39 -16.92
C VAL A 305 -22.83 10.30 -18.32
N VAL A 306 -23.84 9.46 -18.53
CA VAL A 306 -24.48 9.27 -19.84
C VAL A 306 -25.22 10.53 -20.26
N GLU A 307 -26.01 11.11 -19.35
CA GLU A 307 -26.77 12.31 -19.63
C GLU A 307 -25.82 13.47 -19.98
N ARG A 308 -24.76 13.69 -19.19
CA ARG A 308 -23.73 14.71 -19.48
C ARG A 308 -23.09 14.52 -20.86
N LYS A 309 -22.82 13.28 -21.27
CA LYS A 309 -22.22 12.99 -22.58
C LYS A 309 -23.16 13.30 -23.74
N HIS A 310 -24.46 13.16 -23.56
CA HIS A 310 -25.45 13.45 -24.60
C HIS A 310 -25.81 14.94 -24.69
N ASN A 311 -25.96 15.61 -23.55
CA ASN A 311 -26.55 16.96 -23.48
C ASN A 311 -25.56 18.05 -23.00
N GLY A 312 -24.30 17.69 -22.76
CA GLY A 312 -23.26 18.61 -22.31
C GLY A 312 -23.24 18.83 -20.80
N ASN A 313 -22.48 19.83 -20.35
CA ASN A 313 -22.30 20.11 -18.92
C ASN A 313 -23.61 20.58 -18.26
N TYR A 314 -23.76 20.28 -16.97
CA TYR A 314 -24.79 20.87 -16.13
C TYR A 314 -24.45 22.32 -15.84
N VAL A 315 -25.43 23.21 -15.98
CA VAL A 315 -25.22 24.66 -15.75
C VAL A 315 -25.63 25.10 -14.34
N SER A 316 -26.58 24.40 -13.71
CA SER A 316 -27.08 24.69 -12.37
C SER A 316 -27.61 23.44 -11.66
N LEU A 317 -27.96 23.57 -10.38
CA LEU A 317 -28.61 22.50 -9.62
C LEU A 317 -29.99 22.14 -10.19
N ALA A 318 -30.77 23.14 -10.63
CA ALA A 318 -32.07 22.92 -11.24
C ALA A 318 -31.93 22.11 -12.54
N ASP A 319 -31.00 22.52 -13.42
CA ASP A 319 -30.68 21.80 -14.66
C ASP A 319 -30.29 20.34 -14.40
N PHE A 320 -29.42 20.12 -13.41
CA PHE A 320 -29.03 18.79 -12.97
C PHE A 320 -30.22 17.94 -12.50
N LEU A 321 -31.10 18.48 -11.66
CA LEU A 321 -32.25 17.76 -11.10
C LEU A 321 -33.28 17.40 -12.17
N VAL A 322 -33.56 18.32 -13.11
CA VAL A 322 -34.50 18.09 -14.22
C VAL A 322 -33.98 16.99 -15.16
N ARG A 323 -32.71 17.11 -15.58
CA ARG A 323 -32.09 16.20 -16.56
C ARG A 323 -31.86 14.80 -16.00
N THR A 324 -31.40 14.69 -14.76
CA THR A 324 -31.02 13.39 -14.18
C THR A 324 -32.13 12.72 -13.39
N LYS A 325 -33.10 13.51 -12.89
CA LYS A 325 -34.20 13.08 -12.01
C LYS A 325 -33.74 12.30 -10.76
N LEU A 326 -32.55 12.60 -10.25
CA LEU A 326 -32.04 12.02 -9.00
C LEU A 326 -32.89 12.46 -7.79
N GLY A 327 -32.86 11.65 -6.72
CA GLY A 327 -33.55 11.93 -5.46
C GLY A 327 -32.79 12.88 -4.53
N CYS A 328 -33.42 13.23 -3.40
CA CYS A 328 -32.84 14.12 -2.38
C CYS A 328 -31.54 13.56 -1.82
N GLU A 329 -31.54 12.32 -1.38
CA GLU A 329 -30.41 11.72 -0.66
C GLU A 329 -29.15 11.65 -1.52
N GLU A 330 -29.27 11.15 -2.75
CA GLU A 330 -28.14 11.05 -3.70
C GLU A 330 -27.61 12.44 -4.09
N THR A 331 -28.50 13.42 -4.28
CA THR A 331 -28.10 14.80 -4.62
C THR A 331 -27.43 15.49 -3.43
N ALA A 332 -27.95 15.29 -2.21
CA ALA A 332 -27.36 15.82 -1.00
C ALA A 332 -25.94 15.26 -0.77
N LEU A 333 -25.72 13.97 -1.04
CA LEU A 333 -24.39 13.36 -1.00
C LEU A 333 -23.42 14.02 -1.99
N LEU A 334 -23.85 14.27 -3.22
CA LEU A 334 -23.05 14.95 -4.24
C LEU A 334 -22.69 16.40 -3.84
N ILE A 335 -23.62 17.12 -3.22
CA ILE A 335 -23.35 18.47 -2.71
C ILE A 335 -22.34 18.42 -1.56
N LYS A 336 -22.59 17.56 -0.57
CA LYS A 336 -21.77 17.42 0.64
C LYS A 336 -20.32 17.05 0.34
N CYS A 337 -20.11 16.10 -0.57
CA CYS A 337 -18.79 15.64 -0.97
C CYS A 337 -18.05 16.61 -1.93
N GLY A 338 -18.72 17.71 -2.33
CA GLY A 338 -18.15 18.75 -3.18
C GLY A 338 -18.28 18.49 -4.69
N ALA A 339 -19.01 17.45 -5.12
CA ALA A 339 -19.22 17.13 -6.53
C ALA A 339 -19.92 18.23 -7.33
N MET A 340 -20.66 19.11 -6.65
CA MET A 340 -21.38 20.22 -7.27
C MET A 340 -20.66 21.57 -7.15
N GLY A 341 -19.37 21.58 -6.79
CA GLY A 341 -18.57 22.81 -6.69
C GLY A 341 -18.45 23.59 -8.00
N CYS A 342 -18.68 22.95 -9.16
CA CYS A 342 -18.67 23.60 -10.47
C CYS A 342 -19.73 24.70 -10.63
N PHE A 343 -20.80 24.68 -9.83
CA PHE A 343 -21.85 25.71 -9.86
C PHE A 343 -21.46 27.00 -9.12
N LYS A 344 -20.27 27.04 -8.48
CA LYS A 344 -19.76 28.22 -7.75
C LYS A 344 -20.68 28.74 -6.64
N GLN A 345 -21.51 27.87 -6.07
CA GLN A 345 -22.35 28.12 -4.91
C GLN A 345 -21.80 27.43 -3.67
N THR A 346 -22.14 27.93 -2.47
CA THR A 346 -21.74 27.28 -1.22
C THR A 346 -22.53 25.99 -1.00
N ARG A 347 -21.95 25.00 -0.30
CA ARG A 347 -22.64 23.74 0.02
C ARG A 347 -23.96 23.96 0.80
N PRO A 348 -24.01 24.84 1.82
CA PRO A 348 -25.28 25.18 2.49
C PRO A 348 -26.34 25.74 1.55
N THR A 349 -25.96 26.67 0.66
CA THR A 349 -26.88 27.25 -0.33
C THR A 349 -27.44 26.17 -1.24
N LEU A 350 -26.59 25.29 -1.78
CA LEU A 350 -27.03 24.17 -2.62
C LEU A 350 -27.95 23.19 -1.89
N LEU A 351 -27.67 22.87 -0.62
CA LEU A 351 -28.53 22.00 0.19
C LEU A 351 -29.91 22.62 0.45
N ARG A 352 -29.97 23.93 0.70
CA ARG A 352 -31.23 24.64 0.89
C ARG A 352 -32.03 24.74 -0.41
N LEU A 353 -31.35 25.00 -1.52
CA LEU A 353 -31.98 24.97 -2.85
C LEU A 353 -32.51 23.57 -3.19
N LEU A 354 -31.77 22.52 -2.85
CA LEU A 354 -32.20 21.14 -3.03
C LEU A 354 -33.52 20.87 -2.28
N ASP A 355 -33.61 21.30 -1.02
CA ASP A 355 -34.81 21.13 -0.20
C ASP A 355 -36.03 21.80 -0.87
N ILE A 356 -35.85 23.03 -1.35
CA ILE A 356 -36.91 23.78 -2.04
C ILE A 356 -37.32 23.11 -3.35
N TYR A 357 -36.35 22.72 -4.19
CA TYR A 357 -36.62 22.12 -5.49
C TYR A 357 -37.28 20.75 -5.42
N ILE A 358 -37.03 19.99 -4.35
CA ILE A 358 -37.68 18.68 -4.17
C ILE A 358 -39.13 18.84 -3.69
N HIS A 359 -39.38 19.77 -2.78
CA HIS A 359 -40.74 20.06 -2.30
C HIS A 359 -41.59 20.81 -3.35
N ARG A 360 -40.95 21.58 -4.24
CA ARG A 360 -41.59 22.37 -5.28
C ARG A 360 -41.12 21.98 -6.69
N ARG A 361 -41.06 20.68 -6.97
CA ARG A 361 -40.53 20.13 -8.23
C ARG A 361 -41.22 20.67 -9.50
N LYS A 362 -42.50 21.01 -9.41
CA LYS A 362 -43.22 21.65 -10.53
C LYS A 362 -42.58 22.96 -10.97
N ILE A 363 -42.01 23.74 -10.05
CA ILE A 363 -41.34 25.00 -10.37
C ILE A 363 -40.19 24.76 -11.36
N ILE A 364 -39.33 23.77 -11.12
CA ILE A 364 -38.20 23.49 -12.01
C ILE A 364 -38.63 22.81 -13.32
N GLU A 365 -39.71 22.03 -13.31
CA GLU A 365 -40.23 21.36 -14.52
C GLU A 365 -41.03 22.32 -15.42
N GLU A 366 -41.76 23.28 -14.84
CA GLU A 366 -42.55 24.29 -15.56
C GLU A 366 -41.73 25.53 -15.93
N SER A 367 -40.65 25.85 -15.19
CA SER A 367 -39.72 26.96 -15.50
C SER A 367 -38.88 26.74 -16.77
N TYR A 368 -38.95 25.56 -17.40
CA TYR A 368 -38.45 25.37 -18.77
C TYR A 368 -39.33 26.06 -19.82
N ASN A 369 -40.56 26.45 -19.45
CA ASN A 369 -41.37 27.40 -20.21
C ASN A 369 -41.05 28.81 -19.70
N ASP A 370 -40.63 29.71 -20.60
CA ASP A 370 -40.10 31.08 -20.34
C ASP A 370 -40.90 31.93 -19.32
N LEU A 371 -42.16 31.61 -19.06
CA LEU A 371 -43.06 32.40 -18.22
C LEU A 371 -42.71 32.41 -16.72
N PHE A 372 -42.01 31.38 -16.20
CA PHE A 372 -41.74 31.22 -14.76
C PHE A 372 -40.27 31.37 -14.35
N LEU A 373 -39.37 31.71 -15.30
CA LEU A 373 -37.95 31.91 -14.99
C LEU A 373 -37.72 33.02 -13.95
N SER A 374 -38.53 34.08 -13.98
CA SER A 374 -38.39 35.21 -13.05
C SER A 374 -38.66 34.83 -11.58
N GLU A 375 -39.62 33.94 -11.32
CA GLU A 375 -39.93 33.45 -9.97
C GLU A 375 -38.84 32.51 -9.45
N THR A 376 -38.28 31.67 -10.32
CA THR A 376 -37.15 30.78 -9.97
C THR A 376 -35.91 31.59 -9.58
N PHE A 377 -35.54 32.62 -10.36
CA PHE A 377 -34.39 33.47 -10.04
C PHE A 377 -34.58 34.28 -8.75
N ALA A 378 -35.78 34.81 -8.50
CA ALA A 378 -36.07 35.53 -7.26
C ALA A 378 -35.92 34.61 -6.04
N LEU A 379 -36.42 33.38 -6.14
CA LEU A 379 -36.29 32.37 -5.09
C LEU A 379 -34.83 31.97 -4.86
N GLU A 380 -34.03 31.81 -5.91
CA GLU A 380 -32.61 31.50 -5.79
C GLU A 380 -31.83 32.61 -5.08
N GLU A 381 -32.13 33.88 -5.34
CA GLU A 381 -31.50 35.02 -4.65
C GLU A 381 -31.87 35.08 -3.16
N GLU A 382 -33.13 34.83 -2.80
CA GLU A 382 -33.57 34.83 -1.39
C GLU A 382 -32.96 33.70 -0.55
N VAL A 383 -32.53 32.61 -1.20
CA VAL A 383 -32.05 31.40 -0.54
C VAL A 383 -30.53 31.42 -0.32
N LYS A 384 -29.80 32.31 -1.02
CA LYS A 384 -28.37 32.45 -0.84
C LYS A 384 -28.02 32.75 0.61
N THR A 385 -27.04 32.02 1.10
CA THR A 385 -26.53 32.19 2.47
C THR A 385 -25.06 32.56 2.41
N ASP A 386 -24.65 33.51 3.26
CA ASP A 386 -23.23 33.78 3.50
C ASP A 386 -22.54 32.68 4.32
N LEU A 387 -23.31 31.73 4.86
CA LEU A 387 -22.79 30.58 5.58
C LEU A 387 -22.02 29.68 4.62
N ASN A 388 -20.81 29.34 5.01
CA ASN A 388 -19.99 28.35 4.34
C ASN A 388 -19.49 27.33 5.36
N TYR A 389 -19.26 26.11 4.91
CA TYR A 389 -18.71 25.08 5.78
C TYR A 389 -17.31 25.50 6.23
N SER A 390 -17.04 25.33 7.54
CA SER A 390 -15.68 25.43 8.04
C SER A 390 -14.80 24.37 7.38
N LEU A 391 -13.48 24.56 7.39
CA LEU A 391 -12.55 23.56 6.86
C LEU A 391 -12.73 22.18 7.53
N ALA A 392 -13.02 22.18 8.84
CA ALA A 392 -13.34 20.96 9.58
C ALA A 392 -14.65 20.33 9.10
N GLY A 393 -15.68 21.14 8.86
CA GLY A 393 -16.95 20.68 8.28
C GLY A 393 -16.77 20.06 6.89
N ILE A 394 -15.98 20.70 6.03
CA ILE A 394 -15.62 20.16 4.70
C ILE A 394 -14.96 18.79 4.83
N CYS A 395 -13.95 18.66 5.70
CA CYS A 395 -13.22 17.40 5.88
C CYS A 395 -14.08 16.30 6.52
N LYS A 396 -15.02 16.66 7.40
CA LYS A 396 -15.99 15.71 7.98
C LYS A 396 -16.86 15.10 6.88
N GLU A 397 -17.42 15.95 6.02
CA GLU A 397 -18.29 15.51 4.91
C GLU A 397 -17.51 14.67 3.88
N GLU A 398 -16.26 15.01 3.59
CA GLU A 398 -15.36 14.18 2.77
C GLU A 398 -15.12 12.81 3.41
N TYR A 399 -14.86 12.76 4.72
CA TYR A 399 -14.65 11.49 5.42
C TYR A 399 -15.91 10.62 5.44
N GLU A 400 -17.09 11.22 5.63
CA GLU A 400 -18.36 10.51 5.56
C GLU A 400 -18.63 9.98 4.13
N ALA A 401 -18.37 10.79 3.12
CA ALA A 401 -18.57 10.43 1.72
C ALA A 401 -17.57 9.40 1.19
N PHE A 402 -16.27 9.52 1.50
CA PHE A 402 -15.22 8.69 0.89
C PHE A 402 -14.59 7.70 1.88
N GLY A 403 -14.66 7.97 3.18
CA GLY A 403 -13.87 7.28 4.21
C GLY A 403 -12.46 7.83 4.40
N TYR A 404 -12.13 8.94 3.74
CA TYR A 404 -10.84 9.63 3.84
C TYR A 404 -11.02 11.11 3.48
N MET A 405 -10.04 11.94 3.84
CA MET A 405 -10.07 13.39 3.59
C MET A 405 -9.19 13.73 2.39
N VAL A 406 -9.74 14.46 1.42
CA VAL A 406 -8.99 14.92 0.23
C VAL A 406 -8.36 16.28 0.54
N THR A 407 -9.13 17.19 1.13
CA THR A 407 -8.75 18.60 1.28
C THR A 407 -7.60 18.81 2.27
N ARG A 408 -7.58 18.08 3.40
CA ARG A 408 -6.49 18.11 4.39
C ARG A 408 -6.21 16.73 4.95
N HIS A 409 -4.95 16.46 5.29
CA HIS A 409 -4.57 15.28 6.06
C HIS A 409 -5.18 15.36 7.48
N PRO A 410 -5.66 14.27 8.10
CA PRO A 410 -6.27 14.29 9.43
C PRO A 410 -5.40 14.96 10.52
N LEU A 411 -4.09 14.71 10.51
CA LEU A 411 -3.11 15.38 11.39
C LEU A 411 -3.06 16.91 11.27
N TYR A 412 -3.65 17.51 10.24
CA TYR A 412 -3.77 18.97 10.13
C TYR A 412 -4.51 19.58 11.35
N PHE A 413 -5.48 18.86 11.91
CA PHE A 413 -6.24 19.31 13.08
C PHE A 413 -5.48 19.12 14.41
N PHE A 414 -4.28 18.54 14.36
CA PHE A 414 -3.41 18.29 15.52
C PHE A 414 -2.11 19.09 15.44
N LYS A 415 -2.04 20.15 14.63
CA LYS A 415 -0.84 20.98 14.45
C LYS A 415 -0.25 21.48 15.76
N GLU A 416 -1.09 21.94 16.69
CA GLU A 416 -0.63 22.40 18.00
C GLU A 416 0.14 21.31 18.76
N TRP A 417 -0.25 20.04 18.61
CA TRP A 417 0.47 18.92 19.20
C TRP A 417 1.76 18.61 18.43
N ILE A 418 1.73 18.71 17.11
CA ILE A 418 2.88 18.42 16.23
C ILE A 418 3.99 19.46 16.39
N GLU A 419 3.62 20.73 16.59
CA GLU A 419 4.55 21.85 16.73
C GLU A 419 5.10 22.00 18.17
N GLN A 420 4.64 21.17 19.12
CA GLN A 420 5.21 21.14 20.47
C GLN A 420 6.70 20.77 20.45
N LYS A 421 7.47 21.45 21.32
CA LYS A 421 8.90 21.16 21.49
C LYS A 421 9.11 19.69 21.88
N GLY A 422 10.00 19.03 21.13
CA GLY A 422 10.40 17.64 21.39
C GLY A 422 9.62 16.58 20.61
N ILE A 423 8.68 16.96 19.74
CA ILE A 423 8.15 16.07 18.71
C ILE A 423 9.10 16.04 17.52
N VAL A 424 9.49 14.84 17.11
CA VAL A 424 10.39 14.58 15.98
C VAL A 424 9.56 14.13 14.78
N SER A 425 9.87 14.66 13.60
CA SER A 425 9.22 14.26 12.35
C SER A 425 9.77 12.94 11.80
N ALA A 426 9.02 12.24 10.96
CA ALA A 426 9.47 11.02 10.28
C ALA A 426 10.71 11.28 9.43
N LYS A 427 10.81 12.46 8.79
CA LYS A 427 11.98 12.87 8.01
C LYS A 427 13.26 12.98 8.86
N ASP A 428 13.13 13.35 10.13
CA ASP A 428 14.27 13.61 11.03
C ASP A 428 14.66 12.39 11.89
N MET A 429 14.02 11.24 11.68
CA MET A 429 14.35 10.01 12.40
C MET A 429 15.81 9.59 12.22
N LEU A 430 16.34 9.74 11.00
CA LEU A 430 17.73 9.39 10.67
C LEU A 430 18.75 10.11 11.56
N GLN A 431 18.51 11.38 11.91
CA GLN A 431 19.42 12.15 12.76
C GLN A 431 19.28 11.81 14.25
N ASN A 432 18.26 11.04 14.62
CA ASN A 432 17.96 10.66 16.00
C ASN A 432 18.20 9.18 16.29
N LYS A 433 19.02 8.52 15.47
CA LYS A 433 19.44 7.11 15.64
C LYS A 433 19.86 6.80 17.08
N GLY A 434 19.26 5.76 17.68
CA GLY A 434 19.55 5.30 19.04
C GLY A 434 19.04 6.22 20.17
N ARG A 435 18.51 7.41 19.84
CA ARG A 435 17.96 8.36 20.82
C ARG A 435 16.50 8.06 21.10
N LYS A 436 16.05 8.48 22.29
CA LYS A 436 14.65 8.43 22.67
C LYS A 436 13.95 9.68 22.16
N VAL A 437 12.86 9.49 21.43
CA VAL A 437 12.09 10.56 20.76
C VAL A 437 10.59 10.40 21.03
N LYS A 438 9.85 11.48 20.80
CA LYS A 438 8.39 11.46 20.69
C LYS A 438 8.01 11.76 19.25
N MET A 439 7.04 11.04 18.71
CA MET A 439 6.57 11.20 17.35
C MET A 439 5.05 11.13 17.33
N ILE A 440 4.43 11.86 16.40
CA ILE A 440 2.98 11.78 16.17
C ILE A 440 2.76 11.15 14.80
N GLY A 441 1.89 10.15 14.75
CA GLY A 441 1.61 9.43 13.51
C GLY A 441 0.14 9.06 13.37
N TRP A 442 -0.34 9.11 12.13
CA TRP A 442 -1.65 8.64 11.72
C TRP A 442 -1.56 7.19 11.26
N TYR A 443 -2.60 6.39 11.55
CA TYR A 443 -2.62 4.98 11.21
C TYR A 443 -2.61 4.74 9.69
N MET A 444 -1.68 3.90 9.22
CA MET A 444 -1.70 3.37 7.85
C MET A 444 -2.16 1.92 7.83
N THR A 445 -1.50 1.06 8.62
CA THR A 445 -1.76 -0.38 8.71
C THR A 445 -1.08 -0.97 9.94
N SER A 446 -1.37 -2.23 10.27
CA SER A 446 -0.70 -2.92 11.35
C SER A 446 -0.62 -4.42 11.13
N LYS A 447 0.40 -5.04 11.72
CA LYS A 447 0.60 -6.50 11.65
C LYS A 447 0.90 -7.04 13.04
N ARG A 448 0.09 -8.00 13.50
CA ARG A 448 0.36 -8.77 14.72
C ARG A 448 1.23 -9.96 14.37
N ILE A 449 2.26 -10.20 15.16
CA ILE A 449 3.21 -11.32 14.98
C ILE A 449 3.41 -11.99 16.34
N LYS A 450 3.58 -13.32 16.34
CA LYS A 450 4.03 -14.06 17.53
C LYS A 450 5.54 -14.17 17.52
N THR A 451 6.15 -13.88 18.65
CA THR A 451 7.60 -14.07 18.86
C THR A 451 7.93 -15.56 18.98
N LYS A 452 9.23 -15.90 19.02
CA LYS A 452 9.71 -17.28 19.24
C LYS A 452 9.23 -17.86 20.59
N SER A 453 9.01 -17.02 21.60
CA SER A 453 8.42 -17.41 22.90
C SER A 453 6.90 -17.58 22.85
N GLY A 454 6.25 -17.32 21.70
CA GLY A 454 4.80 -17.39 21.52
C GLY A 454 4.06 -16.11 21.93
N GLU A 455 4.75 -15.14 22.53
CA GLU A 455 4.15 -13.87 22.95
C GLU A 455 3.84 -12.96 21.77
N ILE A 456 2.79 -12.15 21.88
CA ILE A 456 2.31 -11.29 20.81
C ILE A 456 3.08 -9.98 20.79
N MET A 457 3.59 -9.61 19.62
CA MET A 457 4.08 -8.26 19.30
C MET A 457 3.28 -7.67 18.14
N LYS A 458 3.33 -6.34 17.99
CA LYS A 458 2.62 -5.64 16.92
C LYS A 458 3.53 -4.62 16.23
N PHE A 459 3.51 -4.64 14.90
CA PHE A 459 4.05 -3.59 14.05
C PHE A 459 2.90 -2.65 13.68
N LEU A 460 3.11 -1.36 13.87
CA LEU A 460 2.13 -0.32 13.58
C LEU A 460 2.76 0.68 12.60
N SER A 461 2.30 0.66 11.36
CA SER A 461 2.74 1.57 10.31
C SER A 461 2.02 2.90 10.44
N LEU A 462 2.80 3.97 10.58
CA LEU A 462 2.29 5.31 10.80
C LEU A 462 2.82 6.29 9.75
N GLU A 463 2.05 7.33 9.46
CA GLU A 463 2.49 8.47 8.65
C GLU A 463 2.33 9.79 9.40
N ASP A 464 3.26 10.71 9.15
CA ASP A 464 3.12 12.10 9.53
C ASP A 464 3.08 12.98 8.27
N LEU A 465 3.10 14.31 8.46
CA LEU A 465 3.07 15.26 7.33
C LEU A 465 4.36 15.27 6.50
N THR A 466 5.39 14.53 6.91
CA THR A 466 6.73 14.52 6.30
C THR A 466 7.13 13.16 5.71
N GLY A 467 6.54 12.06 6.18
CA GLY A 467 6.90 10.71 5.76
C GLY A 467 6.17 9.60 6.52
N THR A 468 6.74 8.39 6.45
CA THR A 468 6.16 7.17 7.06
C THR A 468 7.18 6.49 7.96
N PHE A 469 6.75 5.90 9.07
CA PHE A 469 7.61 5.17 10.00
C PHE A 469 6.87 3.97 10.63
N GLU A 470 7.63 2.99 11.12
CA GLU A 470 7.13 1.79 11.78
C GLU A 470 7.31 1.91 13.30
N ALA A 471 6.21 1.79 14.05
CA ALA A 471 6.24 1.66 15.50
C ALA A 471 6.23 0.16 15.89
N VAL A 472 7.35 -0.31 16.46
CA VAL A 472 7.54 -1.70 16.87
C VAL A 472 7.17 -1.86 18.34
N ILE A 473 6.09 -2.58 18.61
CA ILE A 473 5.52 -2.77 19.94
C ILE A 473 5.80 -4.20 20.42
N PHE A 474 6.87 -4.36 21.21
CA PHE A 474 7.25 -5.64 21.80
C PHE A 474 6.25 -6.12 22.87
N PRO A 475 6.22 -7.43 23.21
CA PRO A 475 5.16 -8.02 24.03
C PRO A 475 4.87 -7.30 25.33
N LYS A 476 5.90 -7.00 26.14
CA LYS A 476 5.75 -6.28 27.42
C LYS A 476 5.03 -4.94 27.27
N VAL A 477 5.28 -4.21 26.18
CA VAL A 477 4.60 -2.95 25.91
C VAL A 477 3.22 -3.21 25.32
N TYR A 478 3.11 -4.17 24.39
CA TYR A 478 1.87 -4.54 23.74
C TYR A 478 0.78 -4.93 24.75
N TYR A 479 1.09 -5.73 25.77
CA TYR A 479 0.16 -6.08 26.84
C TYR A 479 -0.47 -4.86 27.53
N ARG A 480 0.23 -3.72 27.61
CA ARG A 480 -0.27 -2.50 28.26
C ARG A 480 -1.05 -1.57 27.32
N VAL A 481 -0.77 -1.63 26.02
CA VAL A 481 -1.32 -0.68 25.03
C VAL A 481 -2.19 -1.34 23.95
N ALA A 482 -2.43 -2.64 24.04
CA ALA A 482 -3.10 -3.43 23.00
C ALA A 482 -4.43 -2.80 22.54
N GLU A 483 -5.26 -2.37 23.49
CA GLU A 483 -6.56 -1.74 23.25
C GLU A 483 -6.42 -0.42 22.49
N LEU A 484 -5.40 0.39 22.81
CA LEU A 484 -5.15 1.66 22.15
C LEU A 484 -4.84 1.47 20.66
N THR A 485 -4.15 0.37 20.32
CA THR A 485 -3.75 0.06 18.94
C THR A 485 -4.90 -0.39 18.03
N LEU A 486 -6.13 -0.49 18.54
CA LEU A 486 -7.32 -0.81 17.75
C LEU A 486 -7.88 0.41 17.00
N SER A 487 -7.60 1.62 17.49
CA SER A 487 -8.04 2.86 16.86
C SER A 487 -7.28 3.16 15.55
N LEU A 488 -7.79 4.06 14.72
CA LEU A 488 -7.06 4.59 13.55
C LEU A 488 -6.13 5.77 13.92
N GLY A 489 -5.87 5.99 15.21
CA GLY A 489 -5.08 7.13 15.69
C GLY A 489 -5.88 8.44 15.73
N PRO A 490 -5.20 9.59 15.87
CA PRO A 490 -3.75 9.77 15.81
C PRO A 490 -3.04 9.27 17.07
N TYR A 491 -1.80 8.82 16.90
CA TYR A 491 -0.98 8.24 17.96
C TYR A 491 0.16 9.17 18.35
N LEU A 492 0.34 9.42 19.65
CA LEU A 492 1.59 9.92 20.22
C LEU A 492 2.43 8.72 20.67
N VAL A 493 3.53 8.49 19.97
CA VAL A 493 4.43 7.36 20.21
C VAL A 493 5.71 7.87 20.85
N THR A 494 6.09 7.29 21.98
CA THR A 494 7.37 7.55 22.63
C THR A 494 8.21 6.30 22.59
N GLY A 495 9.44 6.41 22.11
CA GLY A 495 10.29 5.25 21.91
C GLY A 495 11.71 5.60 21.53
N ARG A 496 12.51 4.58 21.24
CA ARG A 496 13.89 4.73 20.79
C ARG A 496 13.99 4.41 19.30
N VAL A 497 14.62 5.31 18.53
CA VAL A 497 14.88 5.06 17.10
C VAL A 497 15.88 3.91 16.98
N ASP A 498 15.54 2.90 16.18
CA ASP A 498 16.38 1.71 15.99
C ASP A 498 17.71 2.08 15.29
N THR A 499 18.79 1.42 15.73
CA THR A 499 20.14 1.60 15.22
C THR A 499 20.41 0.83 13.93
N ASN A 500 19.61 -0.18 13.61
CA ASN A 500 19.79 -1.03 12.43
C ASN A 500 18.78 -0.71 11.32
N ASP A 501 17.61 -0.17 11.69
CA ASP A 501 16.57 0.27 10.77
C ASP A 501 16.04 1.64 11.19
N HIS A 502 16.53 2.69 10.54
CA HIS A 502 16.19 4.08 10.91
C HIS A 502 14.75 4.47 10.60
N THR A 503 13.95 3.55 10.04
CA THR A 503 12.51 3.73 9.87
C THR A 503 11.69 3.09 10.99
N ASN A 504 12.33 2.40 11.93
CA ASN A 504 11.70 1.76 13.08
C ASN A 504 11.88 2.57 14.37
N LEU A 505 10.78 2.69 15.12
CA LEU A 505 10.73 3.22 16.47
C LEU A 505 10.34 2.10 17.44
N VAL A 506 11.28 1.70 18.30
CA VAL A 506 11.00 0.73 19.37
C VAL A 506 10.19 1.43 20.45
N VAL A 507 8.93 1.04 20.60
CA VAL A 507 7.95 1.76 21.43
C VAL A 507 8.14 1.45 22.90
N ASP A 508 8.29 2.50 23.72
CA ASP A 508 8.24 2.42 25.18
C ASP A 508 6.82 2.68 25.70
N ASN A 509 6.14 3.64 25.08
CA ASN A 509 4.80 4.11 25.46
C ASN A 509 4.03 4.62 24.24
N LEU A 510 2.71 4.43 24.23
CA LEU A 510 1.82 4.85 23.16
C LEU A 510 0.54 5.43 23.76
N LYS A 511 0.09 6.57 23.23
CA LYS A 511 -1.18 7.22 23.58
C LYS A 511 -1.96 7.54 22.32
N VAL A 512 -3.29 7.48 22.40
CA VAL A 512 -4.17 8.02 21.35
C VAL A 512 -4.44 9.48 21.70
N LEU A 513 -4.24 10.37 20.75
CA LEU A 513 -4.59 11.78 20.91
C LEU A 513 -6.07 11.96 20.60
N SER A 514 -6.82 12.58 21.50
CA SER A 514 -8.15 13.10 21.20
C SER A 514 -8.06 14.59 20.93
N SER A 515 -8.85 15.08 19.98
CA SER A 515 -9.01 16.51 19.73
C SER A 515 -9.76 17.24 20.87
N THR A 516 -10.28 16.52 21.86
CA THR A 516 -11.07 17.07 22.99
C THR A 516 -10.21 17.73 24.08
N VAL A 517 -8.93 17.97 23.85
CA VAL A 517 -8.10 18.77 24.75
C VAL A 517 -8.06 20.20 24.21
N LEU A 518 -9.12 20.98 24.47
CA LEU A 518 -9.12 22.45 24.61
C LEU A 518 -10.56 22.98 24.80
N GLN A 519 -11.19 22.70 25.95
CA GLN A 519 -12.26 23.57 26.49
C GLN A 519 -12.51 23.41 28.00
N SER A 520 -11.54 22.92 28.78
CA SER A 520 -11.63 22.85 30.25
C SER A 520 -10.70 23.82 30.99
N SER A 521 -9.92 24.63 30.27
CA SER A 521 -9.02 25.65 30.85
C SER A 521 -9.41 27.11 30.56
N LEU A 522 -10.56 27.36 29.93
CA LEU A 522 -11.07 28.73 29.67
C LEU A 522 -12.47 28.99 30.26
N MET A 523 -13.07 28.03 30.97
CA MET A 523 -14.35 28.21 31.70
C MET A 523 -14.18 28.02 33.20
N LYS A 524 -13.14 28.63 33.78
CA LYS A 524 -12.99 28.69 35.24
C LYS A 524 -12.89 30.08 35.87
N ASP A 525 -12.98 31.16 35.09
CA ASP A 525 -12.92 32.53 35.65
C ASP A 525 -13.99 33.48 35.10
N SER A 526 -15.25 33.04 35.07
CA SER A 526 -16.38 33.99 35.01
C SER A 526 -17.64 33.37 35.62
N VAL A 527 -17.59 33.12 36.93
CA VAL A 527 -18.79 33.01 37.75
C VAL A 527 -18.94 34.34 38.48
N GLU A 528 -19.70 35.26 37.89
CA GLU A 528 -20.50 36.20 38.69
C GLU A 528 -21.91 36.27 38.09
N HIS A 529 -22.85 36.08 39.00
CA HIS A 529 -24.30 36.00 38.91
C HIS A 529 -25.02 36.75 37.77
N ASN A 530 -25.93 36.05 37.08
CA ASN A 530 -27.37 36.24 37.29
C ASN A 530 -28.19 35.13 36.64
N TYR A 531 -29.07 34.55 37.46
CA TYR A 531 -30.02 33.48 37.16
C TYR A 531 -31.36 34.12 36.76
N TYR A 532 -32.00 33.67 35.68
CA TYR A 532 -33.47 33.68 35.50
C TYR A 532 -33.88 32.78 34.31
N GLY A 533 -34.79 31.83 34.57
CA GLY A 533 -35.72 31.26 33.58
C GLY A 533 -35.44 29.83 33.13
N ASP A 534 -36.34 28.92 33.48
CA ASP A 534 -36.30 27.46 33.30
C ASP A 534 -36.55 26.93 31.87
N GLU A 535 -36.10 25.67 31.70
CA GLU A 535 -36.57 24.64 30.76
C GLU A 535 -36.24 24.73 29.26
N GLU A 536 -35.06 24.20 28.89
CA GLU A 536 -34.97 23.05 27.97
C GLU A 536 -33.59 22.40 28.14
N LYS A 537 -33.56 21.17 28.68
CA LYS A 537 -32.36 20.32 28.67
C LYS A 537 -32.04 19.97 27.22
N ILE A 538 -31.06 20.63 26.64
CA ILE A 538 -30.43 20.18 25.39
C ILE A 538 -29.69 18.88 25.70
N THR A 539 -30.23 17.78 25.18
CA THR A 539 -29.77 16.40 25.36
C THR A 539 -28.41 16.16 24.73
N GLU A 540 -27.53 15.50 25.49
CA GLU A 540 -26.20 15.01 25.12
C GLU A 540 -26.22 13.92 24.03
N GLU A 541 -26.51 14.23 22.76
CA GLU A 541 -26.51 13.19 21.71
C GLU A 541 -25.54 13.36 20.52
N ASP A 542 -24.68 14.36 20.48
CA ASP A 542 -23.91 14.66 19.24
C ASP A 542 -22.45 14.17 19.14
N PHE A 543 -22.00 13.19 19.92
CA PHE A 543 -20.71 12.50 19.63
C PHE A 543 -20.70 10.99 19.99
N ALA A 544 -21.75 10.26 19.63
CA ALA A 544 -21.82 8.81 19.82
C ALA A 544 -21.38 7.97 18.59
N LEU A 545 -20.99 8.58 17.46
CA LEU A 545 -20.72 7.81 16.23
C LEU A 545 -19.39 7.03 16.26
N ALA A 546 -18.35 7.55 16.92
CA ALA A 546 -17.05 6.88 17.03
C ALA A 546 -17.05 5.74 18.08
N LYS A 547 -17.95 5.76 19.05
CA LYS A 547 -18.02 4.80 20.16
C LYS A 547 -19.05 3.68 19.92
N ALA A 548 -20.15 3.98 19.22
CA ALA A 548 -21.23 3.00 18.98
C ALA A 548 -20.97 2.07 17.78
N LEU A 549 -20.22 2.52 16.76
CA LEU A 549 -19.94 1.71 15.57
C LEU A 549 -18.98 0.54 15.82
N ASP A 550 -18.28 0.53 16.96
CA ASP A 550 -17.21 -0.43 17.24
C ASP A 550 -17.67 -1.59 18.13
N HIS A 551 -18.47 -1.37 19.17
CA HIS A 551 -18.81 -2.44 20.13
C HIS A 551 -19.59 -3.63 19.53
N LYS A 552 -20.46 -3.39 18.55
CA LYS A 552 -21.25 -4.45 17.90
C LYS A 552 -20.42 -5.26 16.89
N LYS A 553 -19.42 -4.63 16.24
CA LYS A 553 -18.46 -5.31 15.36
C LYS A 553 -17.34 -6.01 16.14
N LEU A 554 -16.91 -5.44 17.27
CA LEU A 554 -15.94 -6.00 18.22
C LEU A 554 -16.40 -7.36 18.80
N LYS A 555 -17.70 -7.54 19.06
CA LYS A 555 -18.23 -8.83 19.55
C LYS A 555 -18.20 -9.95 18.50
N ILE A 556 -18.33 -9.61 17.22
CA ILE A 556 -18.31 -10.59 16.12
C ILE A 556 -16.86 -10.97 15.79
N ALA A 557 -15.92 -10.02 15.81
CA ALA A 557 -14.50 -10.26 15.53
C ALA A 557 -13.75 -11.08 16.60
N TYR A 558 -14.35 -11.32 17.78
CA TYR A 558 -13.75 -12.10 18.87
C TYR A 558 -14.38 -13.49 19.08
N VAL A 559 -15.48 -13.83 18.38
CA VAL A 559 -16.18 -15.13 18.54
C VAL A 559 -16.18 -15.97 17.24
N GLY A 560 -15.43 -15.57 16.23
CA GLY A 560 -15.19 -16.38 15.02
C GLY A 560 -14.24 -15.71 14.05
#